data_AF-A0A1B1N1N3-F1
#
_entry.id   AF-A0A1B1N1N3-F1
#
_cell.length_a   1.000
_cell.length_b   1.000
_cell.length_c   1.000
_cell.angle_alpha   90.00
_cell.angle_beta   90.00
_cell.angle_gamma   90.00
#
_symmetry.space_group_name_H-M   'P 1'
#
loop_
_entity.id
_entity.type
_entity.pdbx_description
1 polymer ?
#
loop_
_entity_poly.entity_id
_entity_poly.type
_entity_poly.pdbx_seq_one_letter_code
_entity_poly.pdbx_strand_id
1 'polypeptide(L)'
;MNEERKDEIGRRFLLTPEISQEELGGLEIQELIFLVHTAKRFKVEEAFPDVYLDERIKGITGVLLDKIKHADTLYLACGKTTGYPYVDGEDRVWMFSQEAYAANAEDYFRQQQLMLEMKPIGGEEVLRTFGEFHILGLPKILVDNGQYHIELNRDDIMPPPDWTGTPEISVPVTNPGLQRAMIRFFQTLHAPTGDQEVRGRELDVLEAEMLDEILQARYLLPMQLKESDPSPADEQGIKTLKEGTVIQFGVLSAEDGSAWLPAFTDWLEFEKVYDKTVWSSNIAAYDDLLAVSGNMDGIVLNCRGIPLPIDANNQERIEAFRQKRGLK
;
A
#
# COMPACT_ATOMS: atom_id res chain seq x y z
N MET A 1 17.62 -16.20 -18.92
CA MET A 1 18.01 -17.61 -18.77
C MET A 1 18.10 -18.27 -20.13
N ASN A 2 19.14 -19.07 -20.41
CA ASN A 2 19.31 -19.77 -21.69
C ASN A 2 18.49 -21.07 -21.73
N GLU A 3 18.33 -21.67 -22.92
CA GLU A 3 17.52 -22.89 -23.09
C GLU A 3 18.12 -24.12 -22.42
N GLU A 4 19.46 -24.23 -22.40
CA GLU A 4 20.14 -25.35 -21.74
C GLU A 4 19.81 -25.41 -20.24
N ARG A 5 19.85 -24.25 -19.55
CA ARG A 5 19.51 -24.16 -18.14
C ARG A 5 18.04 -24.45 -17.88
N LYS A 6 17.13 -23.98 -18.75
CA LYS A 6 15.69 -24.30 -18.67
C LYS A 6 15.44 -25.80 -18.73
N ASP A 7 16.08 -26.48 -19.68
CA ASP A 7 15.97 -27.92 -19.85
C ASP A 7 16.53 -28.68 -18.64
N GLU A 8 17.67 -28.24 -18.12
CA GLU A 8 18.31 -28.82 -16.93
C GLU A 8 17.38 -28.77 -15.71
N ILE A 9 16.91 -27.57 -15.34
CA ILE A 9 16.07 -27.39 -14.14
C ILE A 9 14.67 -27.98 -14.35
N GLY A 10 14.11 -27.89 -15.57
CA GLY A 10 12.82 -28.50 -15.89
C GLY A 10 12.84 -30.01 -15.69
N ARG A 11 13.88 -30.70 -16.20
CA ARG A 11 14.06 -32.14 -15.96
C ARG A 11 14.28 -32.45 -14.49
N ARG A 12 15.15 -31.68 -13.81
CA ARG A 12 15.53 -31.94 -12.42
C ARG A 12 14.39 -31.73 -11.42
N PHE A 13 13.51 -30.76 -11.64
CA PHE A 13 12.51 -30.37 -10.63
C PHE A 13 11.07 -30.70 -11.02
N LEU A 14 10.76 -30.93 -12.30
CA LEU A 14 9.40 -31.26 -12.73
C LEU A 14 9.21 -32.74 -13.09
N LEU A 15 10.26 -33.44 -13.55
CA LEU A 15 10.15 -34.79 -14.11
C LEU A 15 10.74 -35.91 -13.22
N THR A 16 11.34 -35.56 -12.09
CA THR A 16 11.94 -36.50 -11.12
C THR A 16 11.00 -36.77 -9.95
N PRO A 17 10.85 -38.01 -9.46
CA PRO A 17 9.91 -38.32 -8.38
C PRO A 17 10.17 -37.56 -7.07
N GLU A 18 11.45 -37.35 -6.74
CA GLU A 18 11.89 -36.73 -5.48
C GLU A 18 12.47 -35.33 -5.76
N ILE A 19 12.03 -34.34 -4.99
CA ILE A 19 12.60 -32.99 -5.01
C ILE A 19 13.20 -32.68 -3.63
N SER A 20 14.46 -32.28 -3.61
CA SER A 20 15.08 -31.70 -2.41
C SER A 20 14.70 -30.23 -2.28
N GLN A 21 14.20 -29.84 -1.10
CA GLN A 21 13.96 -28.43 -0.76
C GLN A 21 15.25 -27.61 -0.76
N GLU A 22 16.38 -28.22 -0.39
CA GLU A 22 17.70 -27.58 -0.40
C GLU A 22 18.15 -27.25 -1.83
N GLU A 23 17.94 -28.16 -2.78
CA GLU A 23 18.26 -27.93 -4.19
C GLU A 23 17.36 -26.86 -4.81
N LEU A 24 16.07 -26.84 -4.45
CA LEU A 24 15.15 -25.76 -4.86
C LEU A 24 15.59 -24.40 -4.28
N GLY A 25 16.03 -24.37 -3.02
CA GLY A 25 16.50 -23.14 -2.37
C GLY A 25 17.72 -22.51 -3.05
N GLY A 26 18.53 -23.31 -3.74
CA GLY A 26 19.67 -22.85 -4.54
C GLY A 26 19.29 -22.19 -5.87
N LEU A 27 18.03 -22.19 -6.28
CA LEU A 27 17.57 -21.59 -7.53
C LEU A 27 17.30 -20.10 -7.39
N GLU A 28 17.53 -19.35 -8.47
CA GLU A 28 17.17 -17.94 -8.55
C GLU A 28 15.65 -17.72 -8.62
N ILE A 29 15.19 -16.53 -8.22
CA ILE A 29 13.76 -16.17 -8.26
C ILE A 29 13.18 -16.41 -9.67
N GLN A 30 13.89 -15.99 -10.72
CA GLN A 30 13.47 -16.24 -12.10
C GLN A 30 13.39 -17.71 -12.49
N GLU A 31 14.27 -18.56 -11.96
CA GLU A 31 14.23 -20.01 -12.21
C GLU A 31 13.02 -20.64 -11.54
N LEU A 32 12.71 -20.23 -10.31
CA LEU A 32 11.50 -20.67 -9.59
C LEU A 32 10.23 -20.21 -10.32
N ILE A 33 10.16 -18.96 -10.78
CA ILE A 33 9.01 -18.45 -11.54
C ILE A 33 8.85 -19.24 -12.85
N PHE A 34 9.94 -19.50 -13.58
CA PHE A 34 9.93 -20.35 -14.77
C PHE A 34 9.39 -21.76 -14.50
N LEU A 35 9.83 -22.39 -13.41
CA LEU A 35 9.37 -23.74 -13.03
C LEU A 35 7.87 -23.75 -12.71
N VAL A 36 7.35 -22.74 -12.02
CA VAL A 36 5.91 -22.60 -11.76
C VAL A 36 5.12 -22.50 -13.08
N HIS A 37 5.57 -21.65 -14.01
CA HIS A 37 4.92 -21.53 -15.33
C HIS A 37 4.94 -22.84 -16.11
N THR A 38 6.09 -23.50 -16.14
CA THR A 38 6.27 -24.75 -16.87
C THR A 38 5.39 -25.86 -16.30
N ALA A 39 5.31 -25.97 -14.98
CA ALA A 39 4.43 -26.92 -14.29
C ALA A 39 2.94 -26.63 -14.57
N LYS A 40 2.53 -25.35 -14.53
CA LYS A 40 1.16 -24.94 -14.88
C LYS A 40 0.82 -25.29 -16.33
N ARG A 41 1.75 -25.08 -17.27
CA ARG A 41 1.58 -25.46 -18.68
C ARG A 41 1.41 -26.97 -18.85
N PHE A 42 2.29 -27.77 -18.24
CA PHE A 42 2.19 -29.24 -18.28
C PHE A 42 0.87 -29.76 -17.73
N LYS A 43 0.33 -29.10 -16.70
CA LYS A 43 -0.99 -29.41 -16.13
C LYS A 43 -2.11 -29.13 -17.13
N VAL A 44 -2.09 -27.97 -17.79
CA VAL A 44 -3.11 -27.58 -18.79
C VAL A 44 -3.07 -28.48 -20.03
N GLU A 45 -1.88 -28.88 -20.46
CA GLU A 45 -1.66 -29.75 -21.62
C GLU A 45 -1.91 -31.24 -21.33
N GLU A 46 -2.23 -31.61 -20.08
CA GLU A 46 -2.36 -32.99 -19.61
C GLU A 46 -1.15 -33.87 -19.98
N ALA A 47 0.03 -33.25 -20.10
CA ALA A 47 1.22 -33.89 -20.66
C ALA A 47 1.78 -35.00 -19.76
N PHE A 48 1.47 -34.97 -18.45
CA PHE A 48 2.00 -35.89 -17.45
C PHE A 48 0.94 -36.25 -16.38
N PRO A 49 0.05 -37.23 -16.65
CA PRO A 49 -1.06 -37.59 -15.75
C PRO A 49 -0.64 -38.17 -14.38
N ASP A 50 0.60 -38.68 -14.25
CA ASP A 50 1.09 -39.32 -13.01
C ASP A 50 2.12 -38.45 -12.23
N VAL A 51 2.32 -37.20 -12.63
CA VAL A 51 3.20 -36.28 -11.90
C VAL A 51 2.36 -35.45 -10.93
N TYR A 52 2.74 -35.42 -9.65
CA TYR A 52 2.13 -34.60 -8.59
C TYR A 52 2.35 -33.08 -8.81
N LEU A 53 1.95 -32.55 -9.97
CA LEU A 53 2.24 -31.19 -10.42
C LEU A 53 1.65 -30.13 -9.47
N ASP A 54 0.51 -30.40 -8.83
CA ASP A 54 -0.08 -29.49 -7.84
C ASP A 54 0.78 -29.35 -6.58
N GLU A 55 1.28 -30.46 -6.06
CA GLU A 55 2.21 -30.46 -4.92
C GLU A 55 3.54 -29.79 -5.30
N ARG A 56 4.00 -29.98 -6.54
CA ARG A 56 5.20 -29.30 -7.05
C ARG A 56 5.01 -27.80 -7.17
N ILE A 57 3.91 -27.36 -7.79
CA ILE A 57 3.60 -25.93 -7.92
C ILE A 57 3.55 -25.32 -6.52
N LYS A 58 2.89 -25.97 -5.56
CA LYS A 58 2.83 -25.52 -4.18
C LYS A 58 4.22 -25.46 -3.53
N GLY A 59 5.04 -26.50 -3.69
CA GLY A 59 6.39 -26.57 -3.14
C GLY A 59 7.32 -25.50 -3.70
N ILE A 60 7.35 -25.35 -5.03
CA ILE A 60 8.16 -24.34 -5.72
C ILE A 60 7.70 -22.92 -5.35
N THR A 61 6.38 -22.69 -5.30
CA THR A 61 5.82 -21.40 -4.88
C THR A 61 6.17 -21.10 -3.42
N GLY A 62 6.17 -22.11 -2.54
CA GLY A 62 6.61 -21.94 -1.15
C GLY A 62 8.06 -21.48 -1.03
N VAL A 63 8.98 -22.10 -1.78
CA VAL A 63 10.39 -21.68 -1.82
C VAL A 63 10.54 -20.29 -2.42
N LEU A 64 9.78 -19.96 -3.47
CA LEU A 64 9.76 -18.64 -4.07
C LEU A 64 9.33 -17.56 -3.06
N LEU A 65 8.25 -17.79 -2.32
CA LEU A 65 7.76 -16.87 -1.29
C LEU A 65 8.81 -16.67 -0.20
N ASP A 66 9.46 -17.75 0.25
CA ASP A 66 10.53 -17.69 1.24
C ASP A 66 11.74 -16.89 0.73
N LYS A 67 12.12 -17.09 -0.54
CA LYS A 67 13.21 -16.37 -1.18
C LYS A 67 12.91 -14.88 -1.35
N ILE A 68 11.66 -14.51 -1.63
CA ILE A 68 11.23 -13.11 -1.67
C ILE A 68 11.32 -12.49 -0.28
N LYS A 69 10.87 -13.17 0.78
CA LYS A 69 10.93 -12.65 2.17
C LYS A 69 12.34 -12.34 2.63
N HIS A 70 13.31 -13.14 2.19
CA HIS A 70 14.72 -13.06 2.60
C HIS A 70 15.63 -12.54 1.50
N ALA A 71 15.09 -11.86 0.48
CA ALA A 71 15.88 -11.34 -0.61
C ALA A 71 16.87 -10.27 -0.11
N ASP A 72 18.12 -10.38 -0.56
CA ASP A 72 19.16 -9.37 -0.26
C ASP A 72 18.75 -7.99 -0.81
N THR A 73 18.17 -7.97 -2.01
CA THR A 73 17.62 -6.77 -2.63
C THR A 73 16.50 -7.12 -3.60
N LEU A 74 15.40 -6.36 -3.52
CA LEU A 74 14.34 -6.28 -4.52
C LEU A 74 14.20 -4.83 -4.95
N TYR A 75 13.51 -4.58 -6.06
CA TYR A 75 13.29 -3.23 -6.58
C TYR A 75 11.80 -3.00 -6.71
N LEU A 76 11.26 -2.05 -5.95
CA LEU A 76 9.86 -1.66 -5.97
C LEU A 76 9.65 -0.51 -6.96
N ALA A 77 8.70 -0.64 -7.88
CA ALA A 77 8.32 0.47 -8.73
C ALA A 77 7.42 1.46 -7.96
N CYS A 78 7.89 2.70 -7.84
CA CYS A 78 7.12 3.81 -7.29
C CYS A 78 6.82 4.84 -8.40
N GLY A 79 5.64 5.44 -8.37
CA GLY A 79 5.32 6.55 -9.27
C GLY A 79 6.09 7.80 -8.87
N LYS A 80 6.83 8.45 -9.79
CA LYS A 80 7.60 9.68 -9.47
C LYS A 80 6.73 10.84 -9.01
N THR A 81 5.47 10.89 -9.46
CA THR A 81 4.54 11.95 -9.10
C THR A 81 3.95 11.77 -7.70
N THR A 82 3.61 10.53 -7.32
CA THR A 82 2.99 10.24 -6.02
C THR A 82 4.04 9.99 -4.95
N GLY A 83 5.17 9.35 -5.29
CA GLY A 83 6.14 8.83 -4.32
C GLY A 83 5.71 7.53 -3.65
N TYR A 84 4.62 6.92 -4.11
CA TYR A 84 4.03 5.67 -3.58
C TYR A 84 4.21 4.53 -4.58
N PRO A 85 4.03 3.26 -4.15
CA PRO A 85 4.05 2.12 -5.05
C PRO A 85 3.10 2.34 -6.23
N TYR A 86 3.60 2.11 -7.45
CA TYR A 86 2.79 2.18 -8.65
C TYR A 86 1.81 1.01 -8.67
N VAL A 87 0.55 1.28 -9.00
CA VAL A 87 -0.53 0.27 -9.04
C VAL A 87 -1.05 0.14 -10.47
N ASP A 88 -0.92 -1.04 -11.08
CA ASP A 88 -1.42 -1.24 -12.45
C ASP A 88 -2.96 -1.39 -12.52
N GLY A 89 -3.50 -1.52 -13.74
CA GLY A 89 -4.94 -1.66 -13.96
C GLY A 89 -5.59 -2.91 -13.36
N GLU A 90 -4.79 -3.87 -12.88
CA GLU A 90 -5.26 -5.10 -12.20
C GLU A 90 -5.04 -5.04 -10.67
N ASP A 91 -4.78 -3.84 -10.13
CA ASP A 91 -4.55 -3.55 -8.70
C ASP A 91 -3.27 -4.22 -8.16
N ARG A 92 -2.21 -4.27 -8.97
CA ARG A 92 -0.93 -4.90 -8.61
C ARG A 92 0.18 -3.87 -8.51
N VAL A 93 1.00 -4.02 -7.47
CA VAL A 93 2.29 -3.34 -7.40
C VAL A 93 3.35 -4.11 -8.17
N TRP A 94 4.33 -3.41 -8.75
CA TRP A 94 5.41 -4.06 -9.48
C TRP A 94 6.68 -4.14 -8.64
N MET A 95 7.25 -5.34 -8.59
CA MET A 95 8.48 -5.63 -7.87
C MET A 95 9.42 -6.44 -8.75
N PHE A 96 10.73 -6.19 -8.68
CA PHE A 96 11.72 -6.87 -9.51
C PHE A 96 12.79 -7.51 -8.65
N SER A 97 13.17 -8.73 -9.03
CA SER A 97 14.18 -9.54 -8.34
C SER A 97 15.61 -9.16 -8.70
N GLN A 98 15.81 -8.42 -9.80
CA GLN A 98 17.13 -8.00 -10.26
C GLN A 98 17.12 -6.55 -10.74
N GLU A 99 18.23 -5.86 -10.52
CA GLU A 99 18.45 -4.47 -10.94
C GLU A 99 18.25 -4.32 -12.46
N ALA A 100 18.81 -5.25 -13.24
CA ALA A 100 18.69 -5.22 -14.70
C ALA A 100 17.23 -5.33 -15.17
N TYR A 101 16.38 -6.08 -14.46
CA TYR A 101 14.96 -6.20 -14.81
C TYR A 101 14.21 -4.91 -14.46
N ALA A 102 14.50 -4.34 -13.28
CA ALA A 102 13.95 -3.07 -12.86
C ALA A 102 14.33 -1.94 -13.83
N ALA A 103 15.60 -1.85 -14.22
CA ALA A 103 16.11 -0.85 -15.15
C ALA A 103 15.47 -0.98 -16.55
N ASN A 104 15.37 -2.21 -17.07
CA ASN A 104 14.69 -2.46 -18.35
C ASN A 104 13.21 -2.05 -18.30
N ALA A 105 12.52 -2.36 -17.21
CA ALA A 105 11.13 -1.95 -17.01
C ALA A 105 11.01 -0.41 -16.91
N GLU A 106 11.88 0.24 -16.13
CA GLU A 106 11.89 1.70 -16.02
C GLU A 106 12.09 2.36 -17.39
N ASP A 107 13.06 1.90 -18.18
CA ASP A 107 13.33 2.42 -19.52
C ASP A 107 12.14 2.20 -20.47
N TYR A 108 11.50 1.02 -20.42
CA TYR A 108 10.33 0.70 -21.24
C TYR A 108 9.14 1.62 -20.90
N PHE A 109 8.83 1.79 -19.62
CA PHE A 109 7.70 2.63 -19.19
C PHE A 109 7.96 4.12 -19.35
N ARG A 110 9.23 4.55 -19.22
CA ARG A 110 9.64 5.93 -19.53
C ARG A 110 9.37 6.28 -20.99
N GLN A 111 9.57 5.35 -21.93
CA GLN A 111 9.22 5.54 -23.35
C GLN A 111 7.71 5.73 -23.57
N GLN A 112 6.89 5.20 -22.66
CA GLN A 112 5.44 5.38 -22.64
C GLN A 112 5.00 6.59 -21.81
N GLN A 113 5.94 7.46 -21.44
CA GLN A 113 5.72 8.64 -20.59
C GLN A 113 5.24 8.31 -19.17
N LEU A 114 5.34 7.04 -18.75
CA LEU A 114 5.09 6.64 -17.37
C LEU A 114 6.40 6.74 -16.57
N MET A 115 6.45 7.72 -15.67
CA MET A 115 7.66 8.05 -14.91
C MET A 115 7.69 7.26 -13.60
N LEU A 116 8.45 6.16 -13.61
CA LEU A 116 8.66 5.31 -12.43
C LEU A 116 10.05 5.52 -11.83
N GLU A 117 10.17 5.28 -10.53
CA GLU A 117 11.43 5.15 -9.80
C GLU A 117 11.51 3.72 -9.25
N MET A 118 12.64 3.04 -9.51
CA MET A 118 12.89 1.70 -9.01
C MET A 118 13.61 1.79 -7.67
N LYS A 119 12.86 1.75 -6.57
CA LYS A 119 13.40 1.86 -5.22
C LYS A 119 13.98 0.52 -4.77
N PRO A 120 15.29 0.41 -4.50
CA PRO A 120 15.86 -0.81 -3.92
C PRO A 120 15.37 -0.96 -2.47
N ILE A 121 14.97 -2.18 -2.11
CA ILE A 121 14.58 -2.59 -0.76
C ILE A 121 15.34 -3.87 -0.40
N GLY A 122 15.95 -3.94 0.79
CA GLY A 122 16.81 -5.08 1.16
C GLY A 122 16.73 -5.46 2.63
N GLY A 123 16.99 -6.73 2.93
CA GLY A 123 17.00 -7.25 4.30
C GLY A 123 15.68 -6.99 5.04
N GLU A 124 15.76 -6.37 6.22
CA GLU A 124 14.57 -6.07 7.05
C GLU A 124 13.57 -5.11 6.36
N GLU A 125 14.00 -4.31 5.38
CA GLU A 125 13.11 -3.41 4.65
C GLU A 125 12.11 -4.18 3.79
N VAL A 126 12.46 -5.38 3.31
CA VAL A 126 11.57 -6.21 2.49
C VAL A 126 10.28 -6.53 3.23
N LEU A 127 10.39 -7.12 4.43
CA LEU A 127 9.21 -7.44 5.26
C LEU A 127 8.48 -6.18 5.70
N ARG A 128 9.19 -5.08 5.96
CA ARG A 128 8.57 -3.78 6.29
C ARG A 128 7.72 -3.27 5.14
N THR A 129 8.20 -3.34 3.90
CA THR A 129 7.44 -2.95 2.69
C THR A 129 6.17 -3.78 2.54
N PHE A 130 6.21 -5.09 2.79
CA PHE A 130 4.98 -5.90 2.79
C PHE A 130 4.02 -5.54 3.94
N GLY A 131 4.54 -5.11 5.08
CA GLY A 131 3.74 -4.52 6.16
C GLY A 131 3.10 -3.19 5.74
N GLU A 132 3.84 -2.32 5.05
CA GLU A 132 3.32 -1.06 4.50
C GLU A 132 2.23 -1.32 3.46
N PHE A 133 2.30 -2.38 2.65
CA PHE A 133 1.22 -2.75 1.73
C PHE A 133 -0.10 -3.09 2.43
N HIS A 134 -0.09 -3.52 3.70
CA HIS A 134 -1.33 -3.63 4.47
C HIS A 134 -1.92 -2.25 4.78
N ILE A 135 -1.08 -1.28 5.17
CA ILE A 135 -1.50 0.10 5.49
C ILE A 135 -2.00 0.81 4.23
N LEU A 136 -1.33 0.60 3.10
CA LEU A 136 -1.69 1.18 1.80
C LEU A 136 -2.84 0.45 1.09
N GLY A 137 -3.30 -0.68 1.63
CA GLY A 137 -4.38 -1.48 1.04
C GLY A 137 -4.02 -2.18 -0.26
N LEU A 138 -2.75 -2.49 -0.51
CA LEU A 138 -2.26 -3.05 -1.78
C LEU A 138 -2.14 -4.58 -1.70
N PRO A 139 -3.04 -5.37 -2.35
CA PRO A 139 -3.17 -6.80 -2.07
C PRO A 139 -2.28 -7.69 -2.94
N LYS A 140 -1.89 -7.22 -4.13
CA LYS A 140 -1.26 -8.05 -5.15
C LYS A 140 0.07 -7.48 -5.61
N ILE A 141 1.02 -8.36 -5.88
CA ILE A 141 2.36 -8.04 -6.35
C ILE A 141 2.62 -8.78 -7.64
N LEU A 142 3.00 -8.06 -8.69
CA LEU A 142 3.54 -8.63 -9.93
C LEU A 142 5.06 -8.61 -9.85
N VAL A 143 5.67 -9.78 -9.76
CA VAL A 143 7.13 -9.92 -9.71
C VAL A 143 7.67 -10.09 -11.13
N ASP A 144 8.72 -9.33 -11.47
CA ASP A 144 9.50 -9.41 -12.70
C ASP A 144 8.70 -9.20 -14.00
N ASN A 145 7.87 -8.14 -14.02
CA ASN A 145 7.15 -7.72 -15.22
C ASN A 145 8.11 -7.54 -16.43
N GLY A 146 7.77 -8.13 -17.58
CA GLY A 146 8.63 -8.17 -18.77
C GLY A 146 9.61 -9.34 -18.84
N GLN A 147 9.66 -10.20 -17.81
CA GLN A 147 10.35 -11.50 -17.82
C GLN A 147 9.33 -12.65 -17.60
N TYR A 148 9.79 -13.83 -17.17
CA TYR A 148 8.89 -14.78 -16.52
C TYR A 148 8.40 -14.11 -15.23
N HIS A 149 7.13 -13.75 -15.19
CA HIS A 149 6.53 -12.96 -14.11
C HIS A 149 5.52 -13.78 -13.31
N ILE A 150 5.23 -13.39 -12.07
CA ILE A 150 4.19 -14.06 -11.29
C ILE A 150 3.43 -13.05 -10.46
N GLU A 151 2.11 -13.23 -10.37
CA GLU A 151 1.25 -12.53 -9.42
C GLU A 151 1.25 -13.30 -8.09
N LEU A 152 1.54 -12.59 -7.01
CA LEU A 152 1.53 -13.09 -5.63
C LEU A 152 0.54 -12.29 -4.80
N ASN A 153 -0.12 -12.94 -3.86
CA ASN A 153 -0.90 -12.23 -2.85
C ASN A 153 0.05 -11.77 -1.74
N ARG A 154 -0.10 -10.53 -1.30
CA ARG A 154 0.62 -9.97 -0.15
C ARG A 154 0.48 -10.88 1.08
N ASP A 155 -0.71 -11.42 1.32
CA ASP A 155 -1.01 -12.22 2.52
C ASP A 155 -0.31 -13.58 2.54
N ASP A 156 0.11 -14.11 1.38
CA ASP A 156 0.95 -15.32 1.29
C ASP A 156 2.39 -15.02 1.76
N ILE A 157 2.81 -13.75 1.68
CA ILE A 157 4.13 -13.28 2.09
C ILE A 157 4.09 -12.82 3.55
N MET A 158 3.17 -11.91 3.86
CA MET A 158 2.96 -11.30 5.16
C MET A 158 1.46 -11.30 5.47
N PRO A 159 0.95 -12.25 6.27
CA PRO A 159 -0.44 -12.23 6.72
C PRO A 159 -0.76 -10.93 7.48
N PRO A 160 -2.03 -10.49 7.50
CA PRO A 160 -2.42 -9.32 8.29
C PRO A 160 -2.17 -9.57 9.79
N PRO A 161 -1.89 -8.52 10.58
CA PRO A 161 -1.78 -8.65 12.02
C PRO A 161 -3.10 -9.18 12.62
N ASP A 162 -3.00 -10.11 13.56
CA ASP A 162 -4.15 -10.60 14.31
C ASP A 162 -4.40 -9.71 15.54
N TRP A 163 -5.48 -8.92 15.48
CA TRP A 163 -5.92 -8.06 16.58
C TRP A 163 -6.95 -8.72 17.48
N THR A 164 -7.21 -10.03 17.33
CA THR A 164 -8.20 -10.73 18.16
C THR A 164 -7.86 -10.60 19.65
N GLY A 165 -8.80 -10.04 20.43
CA GLY A 165 -8.62 -9.79 21.86
C GLY A 165 -7.81 -8.53 22.21
N THR A 166 -7.37 -7.76 21.22
CA THR A 166 -6.76 -6.43 21.43
C THR A 166 -7.87 -5.40 21.65
N PRO A 167 -7.79 -4.54 22.69
CA PRO A 167 -8.75 -3.45 22.87
C PRO A 167 -8.79 -2.53 21.64
N GLU A 168 -9.98 -2.05 21.23
CA GLU A 168 -10.14 -1.21 20.03
C GLU A 168 -9.20 0.01 20.04
N ILE A 169 -8.98 0.63 21.20
CA ILE A 169 -8.07 1.77 21.36
C ILE A 169 -6.59 1.43 21.15
N SER A 170 -6.21 0.16 21.27
CA SER A 170 -4.86 -0.33 21.04
C SER A 170 -4.65 -0.83 19.61
N VAL A 171 -5.73 -0.96 18.82
CA VAL A 171 -5.62 -1.28 17.40
C VAL A 171 -5.16 -0.01 16.67
N PRO A 172 -4.03 -0.06 15.93
CA PRO A 172 -3.55 1.09 15.18
C PRO A 172 -4.57 1.57 14.16
N VAL A 173 -4.82 2.88 14.13
CA VAL A 173 -5.64 3.50 13.08
C VAL A 173 -4.93 3.34 11.75
N THR A 174 -5.62 2.72 10.80
CA THR A 174 -5.21 2.58 9.40
C THR A 174 -6.44 2.76 8.52
N ASN A 175 -6.27 3.35 7.34
CA ASN A 175 -7.34 3.50 6.36
C ASN A 175 -6.89 2.95 5.00
N PRO A 176 -6.73 1.62 4.86
CA PRO A 176 -6.18 1.01 3.64
C PRO A 176 -7.04 1.24 2.40
N GLY A 177 -8.37 1.27 2.55
CA GLY A 177 -9.30 1.62 1.46
C GLY A 177 -9.04 3.04 0.94
N LEU A 178 -9.02 4.03 1.84
CA LEU A 178 -8.71 5.41 1.52
C LEU A 178 -7.31 5.57 0.90
N GLN A 179 -6.27 4.98 1.49
CA GLN A 179 -4.92 5.05 0.94
C GLN A 179 -4.86 4.49 -0.50
N ARG A 180 -5.44 3.31 -0.73
CA ARG A 180 -5.51 2.73 -2.08
C ARG A 180 -6.30 3.62 -3.04
N ALA A 181 -7.43 4.17 -2.61
CA ALA A 181 -8.25 5.05 -3.43
C ALA A 181 -7.50 6.34 -3.81
N MET A 182 -6.78 6.95 -2.86
CA MET A 182 -5.93 8.11 -3.10
C MET A 182 -4.79 7.78 -4.07
N ILE A 183 -4.06 6.68 -3.86
CA ILE A 183 -2.98 6.25 -4.76
C ILE A 183 -3.52 6.10 -6.19
N ARG A 184 -4.62 5.36 -6.37
CA ARG A 184 -5.20 5.13 -7.69
C ARG A 184 -5.69 6.43 -8.34
N PHE A 185 -6.43 7.26 -7.60
CA PHE A 185 -6.94 8.53 -8.11
C PHE A 185 -5.82 9.46 -8.58
N PHE A 186 -4.85 9.75 -7.71
CA PHE A 186 -3.77 10.68 -8.04
C PHE A 186 -2.80 10.11 -9.08
N GLN A 187 -2.57 8.79 -9.09
CA GLN A 187 -1.79 8.16 -10.16
C GLN A 187 -2.49 8.34 -11.52
N THR A 188 -3.79 8.05 -11.62
CA THR A 188 -4.56 8.20 -12.88
C THR A 188 -4.71 9.67 -13.28
N LEU A 189 -4.85 10.58 -12.31
CA LEU A 189 -4.92 12.03 -12.56
C LEU A 189 -3.65 12.54 -13.25
N HIS A 190 -2.50 12.00 -12.86
CA HIS A 190 -1.19 12.36 -13.40
C HIS A 190 -0.69 11.41 -14.49
N ALA A 191 -1.48 10.40 -14.87
CA ALA A 191 -1.10 9.45 -15.89
C ALA A 191 -0.92 10.15 -17.25
N PRO A 192 0.05 9.68 -18.07
CA PRO A 192 0.26 10.22 -19.41
C PRO A 192 -1.00 10.08 -20.28
N THR A 193 -1.11 10.96 -21.25
CA THR A 193 -2.32 11.22 -22.03
C THR A 193 -2.91 9.94 -22.67
N GLY A 194 -4.08 9.51 -22.18
CA GLY A 194 -4.97 8.57 -22.85
C GLY A 194 -6.17 9.29 -23.49
N ASP A 195 -7.12 8.50 -23.99
CA ASP A 195 -8.44 9.01 -24.39
C ASP A 195 -9.06 9.81 -23.23
N GLN A 196 -9.34 11.08 -23.48
CA GLN A 196 -9.79 12.01 -22.44
C GLN A 196 -11.15 11.62 -21.87
N GLU A 197 -12.03 11.00 -22.66
CA GLU A 197 -13.33 10.55 -22.19
C GLU A 197 -13.19 9.30 -21.31
N VAL A 198 -12.36 8.34 -21.72
CA VAL A 198 -12.12 7.11 -20.94
C VAL A 198 -11.48 7.48 -19.60
N ARG A 199 -10.44 8.34 -19.63
CA ARG A 199 -9.79 8.83 -18.42
C ARG A 199 -10.75 9.60 -17.53
N GLY A 200 -11.61 10.44 -18.11
CA GLY A 200 -12.63 11.18 -17.36
C GLY A 200 -13.56 10.23 -16.60
N ARG A 201 -14.11 9.21 -17.27
CA ARG A 201 -14.97 8.21 -16.62
C ARG A 201 -14.24 7.40 -15.56
N GLU A 202 -12.98 7.05 -15.79
CA GLU A 202 -12.17 6.35 -14.80
C GLU A 202 -11.92 7.24 -13.57
N LEU A 203 -11.57 8.52 -13.77
CA LEU A 203 -11.40 9.47 -12.68
C LEU A 203 -12.69 9.70 -11.90
N ASP A 204 -13.85 9.75 -12.55
CA ASP A 204 -15.14 9.89 -11.86
C ASP A 204 -15.41 8.69 -10.92
N VAL A 205 -15.06 7.48 -11.35
CA VAL A 205 -15.18 6.26 -10.53
C VAL A 205 -14.20 6.29 -9.36
N LEU A 206 -12.93 6.61 -9.62
CA LEU A 206 -11.88 6.69 -8.60
C LEU A 206 -12.14 7.81 -7.59
N GLU A 207 -12.66 8.95 -8.04
CA GLU A 207 -13.07 10.06 -7.16
C GLU A 207 -14.23 9.61 -6.27
N ALA A 208 -15.26 8.96 -6.83
CA ALA A 208 -16.38 8.44 -6.04
C ALA A 208 -15.95 7.40 -4.99
N GLU A 209 -15.01 6.51 -5.31
CA GLU A 209 -14.42 5.57 -4.35
C GLU A 209 -13.66 6.33 -3.24
N MET A 210 -12.81 7.29 -3.60
CA MET A 210 -12.06 8.11 -2.65
C MET A 210 -12.98 8.91 -1.73
N LEU A 211 -14.03 9.54 -2.25
CA LEU A 211 -15.00 10.31 -1.47
C LEU A 211 -15.77 9.44 -0.48
N ASP A 212 -16.13 8.20 -0.86
CA ASP A 212 -16.80 7.25 0.03
C ASP A 212 -15.90 6.84 1.20
N GLU A 213 -14.62 6.59 0.90
CA GLU A 213 -13.60 6.26 1.91
C GLU A 213 -13.32 7.44 2.84
N ILE A 214 -13.29 8.69 2.34
CA ILE A 214 -13.12 9.89 3.19
C ILE A 214 -14.21 10.00 4.25
N LEU A 215 -15.46 9.75 3.88
CA LEU A 215 -16.61 9.87 4.77
C LEU A 215 -16.64 8.79 5.86
N GLN A 216 -16.02 7.64 5.62
CA GLN A 216 -16.03 6.48 6.53
C GLN A 216 -14.73 6.35 7.34
N ALA A 217 -13.66 7.02 6.92
CA ALA A 217 -12.36 6.95 7.53
C ALA A 217 -12.33 7.50 8.96
N ARG A 218 -11.40 6.96 9.75
CA ARG A 218 -11.02 7.50 11.06
C ARG A 218 -9.64 8.09 10.97
N TYR A 219 -9.50 9.34 11.37
CA TYR A 219 -8.27 10.09 11.21
C TYR A 219 -7.54 10.27 12.53
N LEU A 220 -6.22 10.30 12.44
CA LEU A 220 -5.34 10.76 13.49
C LEU A 220 -5.26 12.29 13.42
N LEU A 221 -5.86 12.95 14.40
CA LEU A 221 -5.80 14.39 14.60
C LEU A 221 -4.74 14.73 15.67
N PRO A 222 -3.63 15.38 15.30
CA PRO A 222 -2.56 15.71 16.24
C PRO A 222 -3.05 16.60 17.36
N MET A 223 -2.75 16.21 18.60
CA MET A 223 -3.13 16.97 19.78
C MET A 223 -2.06 16.95 20.88
N GLN A 224 -2.09 18.01 21.69
CA GLN A 224 -1.42 18.11 22.98
C GLN A 224 -2.42 18.47 24.06
N LEU A 225 -2.30 17.83 25.21
CA LEU A 225 -3.08 18.14 26.40
C LEU A 225 -2.24 18.99 27.34
N LYS A 226 -2.76 20.16 27.72
CA LYS A 226 -2.19 20.99 28.79
C LYS A 226 -3.07 20.87 30.03
N GLU A 227 -2.56 20.13 31.01
CA GLU A 227 -3.22 19.84 32.26
C GLU A 227 -2.40 20.34 33.44
N SER A 228 -3.06 20.91 34.45
CA SER A 228 -2.40 21.32 35.68
C SER A 228 -2.00 20.14 36.57
N ASP A 229 -2.74 19.03 36.49
CA ASP A 229 -2.48 17.79 37.23
C ASP A 229 -2.81 16.58 36.35
N PRO A 230 -1.82 16.04 35.60
CA PRO A 230 -2.05 15.03 34.59
C PRO A 230 -2.40 13.68 35.21
N SER A 231 -3.53 13.10 34.80
CA SER A 231 -3.88 11.71 35.10
C SER A 231 -3.62 10.82 33.89
N PRO A 232 -3.21 9.55 34.08
CA PRO A 232 -3.20 8.58 32.99
C PRO A 232 -4.63 8.34 32.50
N ALA A 233 -4.77 7.92 31.23
CA ALA A 233 -6.02 7.35 30.76
C ALA A 233 -6.29 6.03 31.49
N ASP A 234 -7.55 5.61 31.56
CA ASP A 234 -7.91 4.31 32.13
C ASP A 234 -7.48 3.15 31.21
N GLU A 235 -7.75 1.91 31.64
CA GLU A 235 -7.43 0.69 30.88
C GLU A 235 -8.14 0.63 29.51
N GLN A 236 -9.18 1.45 29.29
CA GLN A 236 -9.90 1.59 28.03
C GLN A 236 -9.39 2.76 27.19
N GLY A 237 -8.32 3.43 27.64
CA GLY A 237 -7.74 4.62 27.03
C GLY A 237 -8.65 5.86 27.08
N ILE A 238 -9.71 5.81 27.89
CA ILE A 238 -10.59 6.95 28.12
C ILE A 238 -9.95 7.83 29.20
N LYS A 239 -9.84 9.12 28.89
CA LYS A 239 -9.32 10.12 29.83
C LYS A 239 -10.41 11.12 30.17
N THR A 240 -10.83 11.13 31.43
CA THR A 240 -11.72 12.19 31.93
C THR A 240 -10.89 13.46 32.13
N LEU A 241 -11.14 14.46 31.28
CA LEU A 241 -10.47 15.75 31.38
C LEU A 241 -11.04 16.54 32.57
N LYS A 242 -10.15 17.08 33.42
CA LYS A 242 -10.55 17.93 34.53
C LYS A 242 -10.95 19.32 34.02
N GLU A 243 -11.78 20.02 34.79
CA GLU A 243 -12.14 21.40 34.51
C GLU A 243 -10.87 22.27 34.44
N GLY A 244 -10.69 23.00 33.34
CA GLY A 244 -9.49 23.79 33.06
C GLY A 244 -8.44 23.12 32.16
N THR A 245 -8.61 21.85 31.76
CA THR A 245 -7.74 21.22 30.75
C THR A 245 -7.89 21.92 29.40
N VAL A 246 -6.76 22.27 28.78
CA VAL A 246 -6.72 22.84 27.42
C VAL A 246 -6.26 21.79 26.43
N ILE A 247 -7.11 21.48 25.45
CA ILE A 247 -6.75 20.66 24.29
C ILE A 247 -6.21 21.59 23.21
N GLN A 248 -5.02 21.30 22.70
CA GLN A 248 -4.42 22.04 21.59
C GLN A 248 -4.26 21.10 20.40
N PHE A 249 -4.84 21.46 19.26
CA PHE A 249 -4.66 20.73 18.02
C PHE A 249 -3.45 21.25 17.24
N GLY A 250 -2.83 20.38 16.46
CA GLY A 250 -1.82 20.77 15.50
C GLY A 250 -2.41 21.71 14.45
N VAL A 251 -1.65 22.72 14.04
CA VAL A 251 -2.03 23.63 12.96
C VAL A 251 -0.84 23.76 12.02
N LEU A 252 -1.08 23.64 10.73
CA LEU A 252 -0.10 23.96 9.71
C LEU A 252 -0.35 25.39 9.24
N SER A 253 0.65 26.26 9.42
CA SER A 253 0.62 27.62 8.91
C SER A 253 1.50 27.72 7.66
N ALA A 254 0.97 28.30 6.59
CA ALA A 254 1.70 28.59 5.38
C ALA A 254 2.23 30.04 5.38
N GLU A 255 3.15 30.34 4.46
CA GLU A 255 3.78 31.67 4.34
C GLU A 255 2.78 32.78 3.98
N ASP A 256 1.68 32.42 3.31
CA ASP A 256 0.58 33.32 2.96
C ASP A 256 -0.34 33.66 4.14
N GLY A 257 -0.07 33.08 5.32
CA GLY A 257 -0.87 33.26 6.53
C GLY A 257 -2.07 32.30 6.63
N SER A 258 -2.27 31.40 5.67
CA SER A 258 -3.32 30.38 5.77
C SER A 258 -3.02 29.37 6.87
N ALA A 259 -4.08 28.91 7.53
CA ALA A 259 -4.05 27.96 8.63
C ALA A 259 -4.87 26.73 8.25
N TRP A 260 -4.24 25.56 8.32
CA TRP A 260 -4.83 24.29 7.93
C TRP A 260 -4.80 23.30 9.08
N LEU A 261 -5.88 22.52 9.23
CA LEU A 261 -5.94 21.42 10.16
C LEU A 261 -5.29 20.17 9.53
N PRO A 262 -4.15 19.69 10.02
CA PRO A 262 -3.59 18.43 9.56
C PRO A 262 -4.36 17.25 10.14
N ALA A 263 -4.66 16.27 9.30
CA ALA A 263 -5.19 14.98 9.72
C ALA A 263 -4.49 13.86 8.94
N PHE A 264 -4.36 12.69 9.56
CA PHE A 264 -3.58 11.59 9.00
C PHE A 264 -4.38 10.31 8.95
N THR A 265 -4.21 9.54 7.89
CA THR A 265 -4.89 8.25 7.68
C THR A 265 -4.30 7.13 8.51
N ASP A 266 -3.09 7.30 9.02
CA ASP A 266 -2.35 6.29 9.76
C ASP A 266 -1.12 6.91 10.43
N TRP A 267 -0.50 6.13 11.31
CA TRP A 267 0.66 6.57 12.09
C TRP A 267 1.91 6.81 11.22
N LEU A 268 2.05 6.14 10.07
CA LEU A 268 3.20 6.34 9.19
C LEU A 268 3.15 7.74 8.57
N GLU A 269 1.97 8.20 8.14
CA GLU A 269 1.77 9.56 7.66
C GLU A 269 1.90 10.61 8.76
N PHE A 270 1.40 10.32 9.96
CA PHE A 270 1.53 11.20 11.13
C PHE A 270 3.01 11.46 11.48
N GLU A 271 3.83 10.41 11.55
CA GLU A 271 5.24 10.49 11.97
C GLU A 271 6.14 11.23 10.96
N LYS A 272 5.67 11.48 9.72
CA LYS A 272 6.36 12.35 8.76
C LYS A 272 6.34 13.82 9.17
N VAL A 273 5.45 14.21 10.08
CA VAL A 273 5.22 15.61 10.46
C VAL A 273 5.41 15.82 11.96
N TYR A 274 4.89 14.90 12.76
CA TYR A 274 4.83 15.01 14.21
C TYR A 274 5.63 13.90 14.88
N ASP A 275 6.44 14.27 15.87
CA ASP A 275 7.11 13.31 16.74
C ASP A 275 6.10 12.71 17.72
N LYS A 276 5.81 11.40 17.60
CA LYS A 276 4.85 10.68 18.46
C LYS A 276 5.24 10.62 19.95
N THR A 277 6.48 10.99 20.29
CA THR A 277 6.92 11.13 21.69
C THR A 277 6.52 12.47 22.30
N VAL A 278 6.23 13.47 21.46
CA VAL A 278 5.87 14.84 21.84
C VAL A 278 4.40 15.14 21.57
N TRP A 279 3.87 14.59 20.49
CA TRP A 279 2.49 14.74 20.06
C TRP A 279 1.73 13.44 20.23
N SER A 280 0.53 13.55 20.79
CA SER A 280 -0.45 12.48 20.77
C SER A 280 -1.44 12.70 19.63
N SER A 281 -2.34 11.75 19.41
CA SER A 281 -3.42 11.91 18.44
C SER A 281 -4.76 11.62 19.09
N ASN A 282 -5.77 12.42 18.74
CA ASN A 282 -7.15 12.02 18.89
C ASN A 282 -7.59 11.23 17.65
N ILE A 283 -8.58 10.35 17.81
CA ILE A 283 -9.26 9.71 16.67
C ILE A 283 -10.47 10.57 16.32
N ALA A 284 -10.56 11.01 15.08
CA ALA A 284 -11.60 11.92 14.59
C ALA A 284 -12.26 11.36 13.32
N ALA A 285 -13.59 11.45 13.24
CA ALA A 285 -14.32 11.22 11.99
C ALA A 285 -14.31 12.50 11.12
N TYR A 286 -14.79 12.39 9.89
CA TYR A 286 -14.88 13.54 8.96
C TYR A 286 -15.62 14.75 9.57
N ASP A 287 -16.76 14.52 10.22
CA ASP A 287 -17.56 15.58 10.85
C ASP A 287 -16.83 16.27 12.02
N ASP A 288 -16.01 15.52 12.76
CA ASP A 288 -15.18 16.07 13.83
C ASP A 288 -14.10 17.00 13.26
N LEU A 289 -13.48 16.60 12.14
CA LEU A 289 -12.48 17.44 11.46
C LEU A 289 -13.10 18.74 10.96
N LEU A 290 -14.32 18.70 10.41
CA LEU A 290 -15.06 19.91 9.99
C LEU A 290 -15.37 20.82 11.18
N ALA A 291 -15.79 20.26 12.31
CA ALA A 291 -16.09 21.03 13.51
C ALA A 291 -14.84 21.72 14.07
N VAL A 292 -13.69 21.04 14.08
CA VAL A 292 -12.42 21.60 14.58
C VAL A 292 -11.84 22.65 13.61
N SER A 293 -11.97 22.43 12.30
CA SER A 293 -11.42 23.33 11.28
C SER A 293 -12.31 24.55 10.97
N GLY A 294 -13.46 24.72 11.63
CA GLY A 294 -14.44 25.76 11.26
C GLY A 294 -13.97 27.21 11.27
N ASN A 295 -12.84 27.53 11.90
CA ASN A 295 -12.20 28.86 11.88
C ASN A 295 -10.86 28.88 11.12
N MET A 296 -10.60 27.85 10.31
CA MET A 296 -9.37 27.62 9.54
C MET A 296 -9.69 27.67 8.04
N ASP A 297 -8.67 27.64 7.18
CA ASP A 297 -8.85 27.63 5.72
C ASP A 297 -9.30 26.26 5.19
N GLY A 298 -9.12 25.20 5.98
CA GLY A 298 -9.59 23.86 5.68
C GLY A 298 -8.83 22.78 6.43
N ILE A 299 -8.97 21.55 5.94
CA ILE A 299 -8.25 20.35 6.40
C ILE A 299 -7.23 19.96 5.33
N VAL A 300 -6.09 19.42 5.73
CA VAL A 300 -5.18 18.75 4.80
C VAL A 300 -4.89 17.34 5.31
N LEU A 301 -5.31 16.34 4.53
CA LEU A 301 -4.97 14.95 4.80
C LEU A 301 -3.55 14.65 4.31
N ASN A 302 -2.76 13.91 5.10
CA ASN A 302 -1.45 13.37 4.73
C ASN A 302 -0.53 14.40 4.06
N CYS A 303 -0.31 15.56 4.71
CA CYS A 303 0.36 16.71 4.08
C CYS A 303 1.81 16.47 3.59
N ARG A 304 2.49 15.41 4.07
CA ARG A 304 3.83 14.96 3.61
C ARG A 304 3.80 13.63 2.84
N GLY A 305 2.60 13.13 2.55
CA GLY A 305 2.34 11.94 1.76
C GLY A 305 1.75 12.32 0.39
N ILE A 306 0.63 11.71 0.02
CA ILE A 306 -0.27 12.25 -1.02
C ILE A 306 -1.18 13.28 -0.33
N PRO A 307 -0.93 14.59 -0.49
CA PRO A 307 -1.71 15.61 0.20
C PRO A 307 -3.10 15.72 -0.43
N LEU A 308 -4.14 15.67 0.39
CA LEU A 308 -5.51 15.98 -0.03
C LEU A 308 -6.05 17.17 0.76
N PRO A 309 -6.03 18.39 0.18
CA PRO A 309 -6.65 19.56 0.78
C PRO A 309 -8.18 19.48 0.66
N ILE A 310 -8.86 19.70 1.77
CA ILE A 310 -10.31 19.84 1.88
C ILE A 310 -10.58 21.29 2.27
N ASP A 311 -10.64 22.14 1.24
CA ASP A 311 -11.06 23.54 1.33
C ASP A 311 -12.57 23.66 1.11
N ALA A 312 -13.10 24.88 1.11
CA ALA A 312 -14.53 25.14 0.89
C ALA A 312 -15.08 24.53 -0.42
N ASN A 313 -14.29 24.50 -1.50
CA ASN A 313 -14.74 23.98 -2.80
C ASN A 313 -14.78 22.44 -2.80
N ASN A 314 -13.73 21.80 -2.29
CA ASN A 314 -13.69 20.35 -2.17
C ASN A 314 -14.70 19.83 -1.14
N GLN A 315 -14.91 20.57 -0.05
CA GLN A 315 -15.95 20.27 0.93
C GLN A 315 -17.35 20.30 0.31
N GLU A 316 -17.67 21.32 -0.52
CA GLU A 316 -18.96 21.37 -1.22
C GLU A 316 -19.18 20.13 -2.09
N ARG A 317 -18.14 19.64 -2.78
CA ARG A 317 -18.20 18.41 -3.57
C ARG A 317 -18.42 17.16 -2.71
N ILE A 318 -17.70 17.03 -1.59
CA ILE A 318 -17.85 15.92 -0.64
C ILE A 318 -19.28 15.90 -0.08
N GLU A 319 -19.81 17.05 0.32
CA GLU A 319 -21.17 17.17 0.85
C GLU A 319 -22.24 16.87 -0.21
N ALA A 320 -22.05 17.35 -1.44
CA ALA A 320 -22.93 17.00 -2.55
C ALA A 320 -22.92 15.49 -2.85
N PHE A 321 -21.76 14.84 -2.71
CA PHE A 321 -21.63 13.38 -2.84
C PHE A 321 -22.33 12.64 -1.69
N ARG A 322 -22.11 13.07 -0.45
CA ARG A 322 -22.75 12.53 0.77
C ARG A 322 -24.27 12.56 0.65
N GLN A 323 -24.83 13.69 0.20
CA GLN A 323 -26.27 13.85 -0.02
C GLN A 323 -26.81 12.92 -1.11
N LYS A 324 -26.10 12.77 -2.24
CA LYS A 324 -26.51 11.86 -3.32
C LYS A 324 -26.55 10.39 -2.88
N ARG A 325 -25.68 9.98 -1.97
CA ARG A 325 -25.67 8.61 -1.42
C ARG A 325 -26.67 8.36 -0.30
N GLY A 326 -27.33 9.41 0.22
CA GLY A 326 -28.25 9.29 1.35
C GLY A 326 -27.55 8.98 2.68
N LEU A 327 -26.25 9.24 2.77
CA LEU A 327 -25.47 9.15 4.00
C LEU A 327 -25.81 10.41 4.81
N LYS A 328 -26.37 10.23 6.02
CA LYS A 328 -26.72 11.34 6.90
C LYS A 328 -25.56 11.79 7.77
#